data_AF-A0A3E1P4K8-F1
#
_entry.id   AF-A0A3E1P4K8-F1
#
_cell.length_a   1.000
_cell.length_b   1.000
_cell.length_c   1.000
_cell.angle_alpha   90.00
_cell.angle_beta   90.00
_cell.angle_gamma   90.00
#
_symmetry.space_group_name_H-M   'P 1'
#
loop_
_entity.id
_entity.type
_entity.pdbx_description
1 polymer ?
#
loop_
_entity_poly.entity_id
_entity_poly.type
_entity_poly.pdbx_seq_one_letter_code
_entity_poly.pdbx_strand_id
1 'polypeptide(L)'
;MKHCIVLLTTLLLLQLRTIAQDIYSCKNTTLSFFSATPMEDIDAVTNKAVSAINGKTGAVYFKVAINTFKFKKSLMEEHFNENYLESDKYPTAEFKGKILEVPDLHKDGTYPVTVEGTMNMHGVDKVYREKGTITVKDGKPTLDAKFNVKLVDHKIKVPTLVVKNIAEVIEVTVKGAYLPAS
;
A
#
# COMPACT_ATOMS: atom_id res chain seq x y z
N MET A 1 18.01 -56.80 1.51
CA MET A 1 17.60 -56.07 0.29
C MET A 1 16.30 -55.29 0.47
N LYS A 2 15.20 -55.92 0.96
CA LYS A 2 13.90 -55.23 1.18
C LYS A 2 13.98 -54.05 2.17
N HIS A 3 14.75 -54.19 3.25
CA HIS A 3 14.95 -53.11 4.24
C HIS A 3 15.78 -51.94 3.72
N CYS A 4 16.72 -52.16 2.78
CA CYS A 4 17.48 -51.08 2.15
C CYS A 4 16.61 -50.24 1.20
N ILE A 5 15.65 -50.86 0.52
CA ILE A 5 14.73 -50.16 -0.39
C ILE A 5 13.76 -49.26 0.40
N VAL A 6 13.29 -49.74 1.56
CA VAL A 6 12.41 -48.97 2.46
C VAL A 6 13.13 -47.76 3.08
N LEU A 7 14.43 -47.89 3.40
CA LEU A 7 15.23 -46.76 3.89
C LEU A 7 15.50 -45.71 2.81
N LEU A 8 15.68 -46.14 1.56
CA LEU A 8 15.94 -45.24 0.43
C LEU A 8 14.70 -44.42 0.04
N THR A 9 13.50 -45.01 0.14
CA THR A 9 12.23 -44.31 -0.11
C THR A 9 11.84 -43.35 1.01
N THR A 10 12.19 -43.63 2.28
CA THR A 10 11.96 -42.68 3.39
C THR A 10 12.89 -41.47 3.35
N LEU A 11 14.14 -41.62 2.89
CA LEU A 11 15.07 -40.51 2.72
C LEU A 11 14.70 -39.59 1.54
N LEU A 12 14.06 -40.13 0.49
CA LEU A 12 13.61 -39.37 -0.67
C LEU A 12 12.38 -38.48 -0.35
N LEU A 13 11.56 -38.87 0.64
CA LEU A 13 10.39 -38.09 1.09
C LEU A 13 10.75 -36.90 2.01
N LEU A 14 11.99 -36.85 2.54
CA LEU A 14 12.46 -35.74 3.39
C LEU A 14 12.92 -34.50 2.60
N GLN A 15 12.91 -34.53 1.27
CA GLN A 15 13.36 -33.42 0.43
C GLN A 15 12.24 -32.52 -0.08
N LEU A 16 11.08 -32.50 0.60
CA LEU A 16 10.11 -31.43 0.43
C LEU A 16 10.72 -30.12 0.99
N ARG A 17 11.56 -29.49 0.15
CA ARG A 17 11.96 -28.10 0.30
C ARG A 17 10.66 -27.31 0.38
N THR A 18 10.32 -26.82 1.56
CA THR A 18 9.30 -25.81 1.71
C THR A 18 9.70 -24.65 0.80
N ILE A 19 8.97 -24.43 -0.29
CA ILE A 19 9.13 -23.22 -1.09
C ILE A 19 8.69 -22.11 -0.14
N ALA A 20 9.66 -21.35 0.38
CA ALA A 20 9.35 -20.16 1.13
C ALA A 20 8.49 -19.26 0.24
N GLN A 21 7.33 -18.84 0.76
CA GLN A 21 6.46 -17.93 0.04
C GLN A 21 7.15 -16.58 -0.06
N ASP A 22 7.64 -16.27 -1.26
CA ASP A 22 8.32 -15.01 -1.57
C ASP A 22 7.32 -13.83 -1.65
N ILE A 23 6.01 -14.09 -1.70
CA ILE A 23 4.97 -13.07 -1.85
C ILE A 23 4.16 -12.96 -0.56
N TYR A 24 3.99 -11.71 -0.12
CA TYR A 24 3.18 -11.32 1.02
C TYR A 24 2.05 -10.42 0.53
N SER A 25 0.83 -10.61 1.02
CA SER A 25 -0.34 -9.82 0.61
C SER A 25 -1.16 -9.32 1.79
N CYS A 26 -1.80 -8.17 1.60
CA CYS A 26 -2.72 -7.56 2.54
C CYS A 26 -3.98 -7.11 1.78
N LYS A 27 -5.14 -7.71 2.07
CA LYS A 27 -6.41 -7.39 1.38
C LYS A 27 -7.19 -6.25 2.03
N ASN A 28 -6.74 -5.82 3.20
CA ASN A 28 -7.36 -4.81 4.05
C ASN A 28 -6.33 -3.76 4.49
N THR A 29 -5.53 -3.29 3.53
CA THR A 29 -4.58 -2.20 3.77
C THR A 29 -5.38 -0.95 4.12
N THR A 30 -5.01 -0.30 5.22
CA THR A 30 -5.59 0.96 5.63
C THR A 30 -4.84 2.09 4.96
N LEU A 31 -5.57 2.94 4.23
CA LEU A 31 -5.10 4.21 3.74
C LEU A 31 -5.91 5.31 4.43
N SER A 32 -5.22 6.35 4.90
CA SER A 32 -5.87 7.53 5.42
C SER A 32 -5.20 8.79 4.89
N PHE A 33 -6.01 9.83 4.72
CA PHE A 33 -5.55 11.14 4.34
C PHE A 33 -5.86 12.13 5.45
N PHE A 34 -4.95 13.08 5.67
CA PHE A 34 -5.18 14.22 6.54
C PHE A 34 -4.70 15.50 5.85
N SER A 35 -5.51 16.54 5.95
CA SER A 35 -5.10 17.89 5.63
C SER A 35 -5.82 18.87 6.54
N ALA A 36 -5.12 19.91 6.95
CA ALA A 36 -5.65 20.97 7.80
C ALA A 36 -5.55 22.31 7.07
N THR A 37 -6.61 23.11 7.17
CA THR A 37 -6.62 24.51 6.77
C THR A 37 -7.17 25.36 7.91
N PRO A 38 -6.98 26.69 7.91
CA PRO A 38 -7.57 27.55 8.95
C PRO A 38 -9.10 27.44 9.04
N MET A 39 -9.77 26.99 7.98
CA MET A 39 -11.23 26.93 7.90
C MET A 39 -11.78 25.55 8.27
N GLU A 40 -11.12 24.48 7.84
CA GLU A 40 -11.65 23.12 8.00
C GLU A 40 -10.52 22.07 7.88
N ASP A 41 -10.61 21.03 8.70
CA ASP A 41 -9.80 19.83 8.60
C ASP A 41 -10.52 18.78 7.74
N ILE A 42 -9.77 18.10 6.88
CA ILE A 42 -10.27 17.02 6.04
C ILE A 42 -9.53 15.75 6.41
N ASP A 43 -10.27 14.77 6.92
CA ASP A 43 -9.79 13.42 7.18
C ASP A 43 -10.68 12.38 6.51
N ALA A 44 -10.03 11.37 5.92
CA ALA A 44 -10.69 10.25 5.29
C ALA A 44 -9.92 8.96 5.50
N VAL A 45 -10.64 7.84 5.56
CA VAL A 45 -10.05 6.51 5.75
C VAL A 45 -10.71 5.46 4.87
N THR A 46 -9.93 4.53 4.36
CA THR A 46 -10.41 3.26 3.79
C THR A 46 -9.56 2.12 4.30
N ASN A 47 -10.19 0.97 4.54
CA ASN A 47 -9.53 -0.30 4.84
C ASN A 47 -9.73 -1.31 3.70
N LYS A 48 -10.09 -0.83 2.50
CA LYS A 48 -10.41 -1.67 1.33
C LYS A 48 -9.31 -1.64 0.26
N ALA A 49 -8.13 -1.09 0.59
CA ALA A 49 -6.99 -1.16 -0.30
C ALA A 49 -6.36 -2.55 -0.24
N VAL A 50 -5.82 -2.99 -1.38
CA VAL A 50 -5.04 -4.21 -1.49
C VAL A 50 -3.58 -3.87 -1.69
N SER A 51 -2.70 -4.66 -1.10
CA SER A 51 -1.25 -4.54 -1.22
C SER A 51 -0.59 -5.90 -1.39
N ALA A 52 0.51 -5.93 -2.14
CA ALA A 52 1.40 -7.08 -2.24
C ALA A 52 2.87 -6.65 -2.23
N ILE A 53 3.71 -7.45 -1.57
CA ILE A 53 5.15 -7.28 -1.51
C ILE A 53 5.80 -8.61 -1.89
N ASN A 54 6.73 -8.59 -2.84
CA ASN A 54 7.60 -9.72 -3.11
C ASN A 54 8.89 -9.55 -2.28
N GLY A 55 9.05 -10.35 -1.23
CA GLY A 55 10.20 -10.33 -0.31
C GLY A 55 11.53 -10.74 -0.94
N LYS A 56 11.53 -11.30 -2.15
CA LYS A 56 12.74 -11.66 -2.88
C LYS A 56 13.17 -10.61 -3.88
N THR A 57 12.23 -10.08 -4.66
CA THR A 57 12.52 -9.10 -5.72
C THR A 57 12.38 -7.66 -5.24
N GLY A 58 11.69 -7.44 -4.11
CA GLY A 58 11.32 -6.12 -3.62
C GLY A 58 10.14 -5.50 -4.35
N ALA A 59 9.51 -6.18 -5.31
CA ALA A 59 8.37 -5.63 -6.03
C ALA A 59 7.20 -5.32 -5.07
N VAL A 60 6.60 -4.14 -5.21
CA VAL A 60 5.49 -3.66 -4.39
C VAL A 60 4.35 -3.21 -5.27
N TYR A 61 3.13 -3.56 -4.86
CA TYR A 61 1.91 -3.15 -5.51
C TYR A 61 0.89 -2.67 -4.48
N PHE A 62 0.24 -1.55 -4.74
CA PHE A 62 -0.97 -1.11 -4.04
C PHE A 62 -2.07 -0.78 -5.03
N LYS A 63 -3.32 -1.05 -4.65
CA LYS A 63 -4.50 -0.59 -5.36
C LYS A 63 -5.64 -0.28 -4.40
N VAL A 64 -6.32 0.83 -4.63
CA VAL A 64 -7.50 1.23 -3.87
C VAL A 64 -8.58 1.76 -4.79
N ALA A 65 -9.84 1.42 -4.51
CA ALA A 65 -10.99 2.07 -5.15
C ALA A 65 -11.30 3.39 -4.43
N ILE A 66 -11.38 4.48 -5.19
CA ILE A 66 -11.49 5.84 -4.65
C ILE A 66 -12.78 6.04 -3.86
N ASN A 67 -13.90 5.50 -4.36
CA ASN A 67 -15.19 5.59 -3.68
C ASN A 67 -15.30 4.80 -2.36
N THR A 68 -14.22 4.13 -1.92
CA THR A 68 -14.20 3.42 -0.64
C THR A 68 -13.75 4.27 0.53
N PHE A 69 -13.18 5.45 0.27
CA PHE A 69 -12.81 6.40 1.32
C PHE A 69 -14.06 6.91 2.04
N LYS A 70 -14.00 6.89 3.37
CA LYS A 70 -15.06 7.38 4.24
C LYS A 70 -14.62 8.65 4.95
N PHE A 71 -15.49 9.65 4.85
CA PHE A 71 -15.33 10.97 5.47
C PHE A 71 -16.33 11.12 6.61
N LYS A 72 -16.04 12.03 7.55
CA LYS A 72 -16.98 12.36 8.64
C LYS A 72 -18.25 13.04 8.12
N LYS A 73 -18.13 13.88 7.08
CA LYS A 73 -19.24 14.62 6.46
C LYS A 73 -19.53 14.04 5.08
N SER A 74 -20.76 13.61 4.84
CA SER A 74 -21.18 13.03 3.56
C SER A 74 -20.94 13.97 2.37
N LEU A 75 -21.17 15.26 2.54
CA LEU A 75 -20.94 16.26 1.49
C LEU A 75 -19.46 16.38 1.09
N MET A 76 -18.52 16.14 2.03
CA MET A 76 -17.09 16.09 1.70
C MET A 76 -16.76 14.84 0.88
N GLU A 77 -17.36 13.70 1.22
CA GLU A 77 -17.22 12.45 0.45
C GLU A 77 -17.77 12.61 -0.98
N GLU A 78 -18.92 13.27 -1.13
CA GLU A 78 -19.51 13.60 -2.43
C GLU A 78 -18.57 14.48 -3.25
N HIS A 79 -18.12 15.62 -2.70
CA HIS A 79 -17.18 16.49 -3.41
C HIS A 79 -15.84 15.80 -3.73
N PHE A 80 -15.33 14.96 -2.83
CA PHE A 80 -14.13 14.15 -3.06
C PHE A 80 -14.27 13.28 -4.31
N ASN A 81 -15.38 12.56 -4.43
CA ASN A 81 -15.62 11.66 -5.54
C ASN A 81 -15.97 12.40 -6.85
N GLU A 82 -16.83 13.41 -6.79
CA GLU A 82 -17.36 14.07 -7.99
C GLU A 82 -16.45 15.19 -8.52
N ASN A 83 -15.99 16.09 -7.64
CA ASN A 83 -15.35 17.33 -8.03
C ASN A 83 -13.81 17.26 -8.05
N TYR A 84 -13.22 16.35 -7.28
CA TYR A 84 -11.77 16.31 -7.09
C TYR A 84 -11.12 15.07 -7.72
N LEU A 85 -11.56 13.86 -7.36
CA LEU A 85 -10.97 12.63 -7.86
C LEU A 85 -11.72 12.03 -9.06
N GLU A 86 -12.87 12.59 -9.42
CA GLU A 86 -13.72 12.15 -10.53
C GLU A 86 -13.86 10.61 -10.55
N SER A 87 -14.24 10.00 -9.43
CA SER A 87 -14.12 8.55 -9.19
C SER A 87 -14.92 7.69 -10.17
N ASP A 88 -15.95 8.23 -10.79
CA ASP A 88 -16.68 7.51 -11.85
C ASP A 88 -15.84 7.33 -13.12
N LYS A 89 -14.91 8.27 -13.37
CA LYS A 89 -13.99 8.26 -14.51
C LYS A 89 -12.64 7.63 -14.15
N TYR A 90 -12.14 7.88 -12.94
CA TYR A 90 -10.89 7.31 -12.43
C TYR A 90 -11.18 6.52 -11.15
N PRO A 91 -11.74 5.30 -11.25
CA PRO A 91 -12.28 4.58 -10.09
C PRO A 91 -11.23 4.10 -9.11
N THR A 92 -9.95 4.09 -9.50
CA THR A 92 -8.88 3.50 -8.69
C THR A 92 -7.63 4.36 -8.72
N ALA A 93 -6.90 4.35 -7.60
CA ALA A 93 -5.50 4.73 -7.55
C ALA A 93 -4.64 3.46 -7.42
N GLU A 94 -3.53 3.40 -8.14
CA GLU A 94 -2.59 2.28 -8.14
C GLU A 94 -1.16 2.76 -7.92
N PHE A 95 -0.36 1.98 -7.19
CA PHE A 95 1.09 2.19 -7.10
C PHE A 95 1.81 0.90 -7.48
N LYS A 96 2.80 1.00 -8.36
CA LYS A 96 3.69 -0.10 -8.78
C LYS A 96 5.13 0.36 -8.57
N GLY A 97 5.87 -0.35 -7.73
CA GLY A 97 7.22 0.06 -7.36
C GLY A 97 8.09 -1.07 -6.85
N LYS A 98 9.23 -0.68 -6.27
CA LYS A 98 10.24 -1.59 -5.75
C LYS A 98 10.86 -1.04 -4.46
N ILE A 99 11.02 -1.89 -3.46
CA ILE A 99 11.87 -1.62 -2.30
C ILE A 99 13.32 -1.67 -2.77
N LEU A 100 14.07 -0.59 -2.53
CA LEU A 100 15.43 -0.46 -3.04
C LEU A 100 16.41 -1.42 -2.34
N GLU A 101 16.24 -1.57 -1.03
CA GLU A 101 17.01 -2.48 -0.17
C GLU A 101 16.03 -3.40 0.54
N VAL A 102 15.88 -4.61 0.02
CA VAL A 102 14.85 -5.56 0.48
C VAL A 102 15.30 -6.20 1.79
N PRO A 103 14.55 -6.02 2.90
CA PRO A 103 14.86 -6.70 4.14
C PRO A 103 14.48 -8.19 4.08
N ASP A 104 15.11 -8.98 4.94
CA ASP A 104 14.76 -10.39 5.13
C ASP A 104 13.44 -10.51 5.91
N LEU A 105 12.33 -10.67 5.18
CA LEU A 105 10.98 -10.73 5.76
C LEU A 105 10.70 -12.02 6.56
N HIS A 106 11.64 -12.96 6.60
CA HIS A 106 11.57 -14.16 7.44
C HIS A 106 12.17 -13.95 8.83
N LYS A 107 12.85 -12.82 9.05
CA LYS A 107 13.48 -12.49 10.34
C LYS A 107 12.72 -11.39 11.04
N ASP A 108 12.36 -11.68 12.29
CA ASP A 108 11.80 -10.69 13.19
C ASP A 108 12.75 -9.49 13.34
N GLY A 109 12.17 -8.29 13.32
CA GLY A 109 12.92 -7.04 13.31
C GLY A 109 12.12 -5.87 12.74
N THR A 110 12.68 -4.68 12.88
CA THR A 110 12.13 -3.43 12.32
C THR A 110 13.10 -2.90 11.28
N TYR A 111 12.60 -2.73 10.06
CA TYR A 111 13.37 -2.39 8.88
C TYR A 111 12.87 -1.08 8.29
N PRO A 112 13.65 0.02 8.35
CA PRO A 112 13.36 1.18 7.53
C PRO A 112 13.58 0.82 6.07
N VAL A 113 12.66 1.20 5.20
CA VAL A 113 12.71 0.91 3.76
C VAL A 113 12.48 2.18 2.95
N THR A 114 13.10 2.22 1.77
CA THR A 114 12.78 3.20 0.72
C THR A 114 12.16 2.48 -0.45
N VAL A 115 11.02 2.96 -0.92
CA VAL A 115 10.32 2.46 -2.11
C VAL A 115 10.40 3.49 -3.22
N GLU A 116 10.61 3.05 -4.44
CA GLU A 116 10.51 3.89 -5.64
C GLU A 116 9.55 3.26 -6.64
N GLY A 117 8.69 4.06 -7.25
CA GLY A 117 7.71 3.55 -8.20
C GLY A 117 6.80 4.61 -8.77
N THR A 118 5.85 4.16 -9.58
CA THR A 118 4.86 5.03 -10.23
C THR A 118 3.52 4.87 -9.54
N MET A 119 2.95 6.01 -9.14
CA MET A 119 1.55 6.12 -8.71
C MET A 119 0.70 6.62 -9.88
N ASN A 120 -0.30 5.83 -10.26
CA ASN A 120 -1.39 6.28 -11.11
C ASN A 120 -2.54 6.76 -10.23
N MET A 121 -2.91 8.03 -10.34
CA MET A 121 -4.09 8.58 -9.66
C MET A 121 -4.66 9.70 -10.53
N HIS A 122 -5.99 9.74 -10.64
CA HIS A 122 -6.71 10.72 -11.47
C HIS A 122 -6.23 10.73 -12.94
N GLY A 123 -5.89 9.54 -13.45
CA GLY A 123 -5.40 9.34 -14.82
C GLY A 123 -3.97 9.86 -15.07
N VAL A 124 -3.23 10.23 -14.02
CA VAL A 124 -1.86 10.75 -14.10
C VAL A 124 -0.88 9.80 -13.44
N ASP A 125 0.15 9.42 -14.19
CA ASP A 125 1.31 8.70 -13.67
C ASP A 125 2.33 9.68 -13.10
N LYS A 126 2.72 9.45 -11.85
CA LYS A 126 3.73 10.24 -11.14
C LYS A 126 4.70 9.31 -10.42
N VAL A 127 5.99 9.56 -10.59
CA VAL A 127 7.04 8.83 -9.86
C VAL A 127 7.14 9.37 -8.43
N TYR A 128 7.14 8.46 -7.47
CA TYR A 128 7.33 8.70 -6.06
C TYR A 128 8.53 7.91 -5.53
N ARG A 129 9.23 8.51 -4.56
CA ARG A 129 10.31 7.86 -3.82
C ARG A 129 10.10 8.14 -2.34
N GLU A 130 9.52 7.19 -1.64
CA GLU A 130 9.03 7.38 -0.27
C GLU A 130 9.67 6.43 0.72
N LYS A 131 9.63 6.83 1.99
CA LYS A 131 10.13 6.02 3.10
C LYS A 131 8.98 5.34 3.82
N GLY A 132 9.26 4.16 4.37
CA GLY A 132 8.34 3.42 5.23
C GLY A 132 9.12 2.57 6.22
N THR A 133 8.39 1.86 7.07
CA THR A 133 8.93 0.92 8.03
C THR A 133 8.20 -0.41 7.90
N ILE A 134 8.95 -1.50 7.69
CA ILE A 134 8.42 -2.86 7.78
C ILE A 134 8.83 -3.44 9.13
N THR A 135 7.86 -3.90 9.93
CA THR A 135 8.14 -4.64 11.16
C THR A 135 7.69 -6.09 10.99
N VAL A 136 8.62 -7.02 11.14
CA VAL A 136 8.33 -8.45 11.16
C VAL A 136 8.31 -8.91 12.62
N LYS A 137 7.22 -9.56 13.01
CA LYS A 137 7.06 -10.15 14.33
C LYS A 137 6.34 -11.48 14.20
N ASP A 138 6.87 -12.54 14.80
CA ASP A 138 6.35 -13.90 14.70
C ASP A 138 6.15 -14.32 13.22
N GLY A 139 7.07 -13.92 12.35
CA GLY A 139 7.02 -14.18 10.91
C GLY A 139 5.90 -13.45 10.14
N LYS A 140 5.28 -12.41 10.74
CA LYS A 140 4.21 -11.61 10.13
C LYS A 140 4.70 -10.19 9.87
N PRO A 141 4.91 -9.81 8.59
CA PRO A 141 5.29 -8.44 8.24
C PRO A 141 4.11 -7.47 8.42
N THR A 142 4.42 -6.29 8.95
CA THR A 142 3.53 -5.13 9.01
C THR A 142 4.22 -3.95 8.37
N LEU A 143 3.47 -3.07 7.71
CA LEU A 143 3.96 -1.85 7.07
C LEU A 143 3.33 -0.64 7.76
N ASP A 144 4.15 0.38 7.99
CA ASP A 144 3.73 1.75 8.27
C ASP A 144 4.50 2.71 7.35
N ALA A 145 3.79 3.60 6.65
CA ALA A 145 4.41 4.63 5.83
C ALA A 145 3.58 5.91 5.89
N LYS A 146 4.27 7.04 5.78
CA LYS A 146 3.66 8.37 5.76
C LYS A 146 4.40 9.25 4.77
N PHE A 147 3.67 9.86 3.85
CA PHE A 147 4.23 10.68 2.78
C PHE A 147 3.24 11.74 2.32
N ASN A 148 3.71 12.72 1.56
CA ASN A 148 2.90 13.84 1.09
C ASN A 148 2.61 13.72 -0.41
N VAL A 149 1.36 14.00 -0.78
CA VAL A 149 0.89 14.05 -2.16
C VAL A 149 0.46 15.47 -2.48
N LYS A 150 0.99 16.04 -3.57
CA LYS A 150 0.53 17.35 -4.06
C LYS A 150 -0.61 17.14 -5.05
N LEU A 151 -1.72 17.87 -4.86
CA LEU A 151 -2.88 17.75 -5.76
C LEU A 151 -2.54 18.07 -7.22
N VAL A 152 -1.66 19.05 -7.43
CA VAL A 152 -1.22 19.49 -8.76
C VAL A 152 -0.41 18.43 -9.51
N ASP A 153 0.29 17.54 -8.82
CA ASP A 153 1.05 16.45 -9.44
C ASP A 153 0.13 15.43 -10.13
N HIS A 154 -1.14 15.39 -9.74
CA HIS A 154 -2.17 14.51 -10.31
C HIS A 154 -3.27 15.28 -11.05
N LYS A 155 -3.03 16.54 -11.41
CA LYS A 155 -3.99 17.41 -12.12
C LYS A 155 -5.35 17.52 -11.42
N ILE A 156 -5.38 17.37 -10.10
CA ILE A 156 -6.57 17.57 -9.29
C ILE A 156 -6.72 19.08 -9.10
N LYS A 157 -7.83 19.64 -9.61
CA LYS A 157 -8.06 21.09 -9.57
C LYS A 157 -8.85 21.46 -8.32
N VAL A 158 -8.34 22.44 -7.58
CA VAL A 158 -9.08 23.08 -6.50
C VAL A 158 -9.61 24.41 -7.01
N PRO A 159 -10.94 24.63 -7.02
CA PRO A 159 -11.50 25.93 -7.42
C PRO A 159 -10.97 27.06 -6.54
N THR A 160 -10.67 28.21 -7.14
CA THR A 160 -10.09 29.37 -6.45
C THR A 160 -10.96 29.88 -5.30
N LEU A 161 -12.27 29.71 -5.39
CA LEU A 161 -13.23 30.13 -4.36
C LEU A 161 -13.05 29.35 -3.03
N VAL A 162 -12.53 28.13 -3.08
CA VAL A 162 -12.40 27.22 -1.92
C VAL A 162 -10.95 26.86 -1.59
N VAL A 163 -9.98 27.51 -2.22
CA VAL A 163 -8.54 27.23 -1.99
C VAL A 163 -8.10 27.42 -0.53
N LYS A 164 -8.79 28.29 0.22
CA LYS A 164 -8.54 28.47 1.67
C LYS A 164 -9.04 27.32 2.53
N ASN A 165 -9.84 26.41 1.95
CA ASN A 165 -10.49 25.30 2.65
C ASN A 165 -9.86 23.94 2.31
N ILE A 166 -8.97 23.87 1.32
CA ILE A 166 -8.37 22.63 0.83
C ILE A 166 -6.86 22.81 0.73
N ALA A 167 -6.10 21.97 1.42
CA ALA A 167 -4.65 22.01 1.34
C ALA A 167 -4.17 21.52 -0.03
N GLU A 168 -3.14 22.18 -0.57
CA GLU A 168 -2.49 21.76 -1.82
C GLU A 168 -1.66 20.48 -1.67
N VAL A 169 -1.28 20.17 -0.43
CA VAL A 169 -0.46 19.01 -0.04
C VAL A 169 -1.24 18.20 0.98
N ILE A 170 -1.43 16.93 0.69
CA ILE A 170 -2.19 15.98 1.50
C ILE A 170 -1.23 14.98 2.11
N GLU A 171 -1.28 14.81 3.43
CA GLU A 171 -0.53 13.75 4.11
C GLU A 171 -1.28 12.43 3.93
N VAL A 172 -0.59 11.42 3.42
CA VAL A 172 -1.08 10.06 3.25
C VAL A 172 -0.40 9.17 4.27
N THR A 173 -1.19 8.35 4.97
CA THR A 173 -0.67 7.28 5.83
C THR A 173 -1.13 5.93 5.29
N VAL A 174 -0.22 4.96 5.26
CA VAL A 174 -0.45 3.58 4.80
C VAL A 174 -0.11 2.64 5.94
N LYS A 175 -1.05 1.74 6.27
CA LYS A 175 -0.83 0.66 7.23
C LYS A 175 -1.30 -0.66 6.66
N GLY A 176 -0.45 -1.68 6.72
CA GLY A 176 -0.78 -3.01 6.21
C GLY A 176 -0.27 -4.11 7.13
N ALA A 177 -1.08 -5.15 7.34
CA ALA A 177 -0.65 -6.38 7.99
C ALA A 177 -0.66 -7.50 6.95
N TYR A 178 0.49 -8.07 6.68
CA TYR A 178 0.68 -8.99 5.57
C TYR A 178 0.70 -10.44 6.05
N LEU A 179 0.14 -11.29 5.20
CA LEU A 179 0.25 -12.73 5.30
C LEU A 179 0.94 -13.26 4.04
N PRO A 180 1.65 -14.40 4.12
CA PRO A 180 2.10 -15.10 2.92
C PRO A 180 0.93 -15.27 1.95
N ALA A 181 1.13 -14.92 0.69
CA ALA A 181 0.15 -15.19 -0.35
C ALA A 181 -0.02 -16.71 -0.45
N SER A 182 -1.27 -17.16 -0.56
CA SER A 182 -1.60 -18.57 -0.78
C SER A 182 -1.50 -18.92 -2.25
#